data_AF-A0A820PCG0-F1
#
_entry.id   AF-A0A820PCG0-F1
#
_cell.length_a   1.000
_cell.length_b   1.000
_cell.length_c   1.000
_cell.angle_alpha   90.00
_cell.angle_beta   90.00
_cell.angle_gamma   90.00
#
_symmetry.space_group_name_H-M   'P 1'
#
loop_
_entity.id
_entity.type
_entity.pdbx_description
1 polymer ?
#
loop_
_entity_poly.entity_id
_entity_poly.type
_entity_poly.pdbx_seq_one_letter_code
_entity_poly.pdbx_strand_id
1 'polypeptide(L)'
;MIFFWIQILHDVILHLSNDTQAKKQMIDFCRIYYKDNSKELELINEFEEKYQSNQAIQWYLRNSFLRKLINKALRIKDTNQLYKLRYFLGDLINCLNTEHQQIIQSGKEKTINVYQQMNFSQDELNEFKEKRGKLISIKGFFFAKSIRPILTTSITEPI
;
A
#
# COMPACT_ATOMS: atom_id res chain seq x y z
N MET A 1 -12.47 -1.84 15.46
CA MET A 1 -13.22 -1.70 14.18
C MET A 1 -12.36 -1.65 12.90
N ILE A 2 -11.09 -1.21 12.90
CA ILE A 2 -10.26 -1.20 11.68
C ILE A 2 -9.86 -2.60 11.18
N PHE A 3 -9.54 -3.52 12.09
CA PHE A 3 -9.13 -4.89 11.76
C PHE A 3 -10.18 -5.62 10.91
N PHE A 4 -11.41 -5.74 11.40
CA PHE A 4 -12.50 -6.39 10.67
C PHE A 4 -12.79 -5.75 9.31
N TRP A 5 -12.72 -4.42 9.23
CA TRP A 5 -12.92 -3.71 7.96
C TRP A 5 -11.86 -4.08 6.91
N ILE A 6 -10.59 -4.21 7.31
CA ILE A 6 -9.51 -4.65 6.40
C ILE A 6 -9.74 -6.10 5.95
N GLN A 7 -10.17 -6.98 6.85
CA GLN A 7 -10.46 -8.38 6.49
C GLN A 7 -11.60 -8.49 5.47
N ILE A 8 -12.70 -7.76 5.69
CA ILE A 8 -13.83 -7.72 4.75
C ILE A 8 -13.41 -7.09 3.43
N LEU A 9 -12.65 -5.99 3.45
CA LEU A 9 -12.15 -5.36 2.23
C LEU A 9 -11.30 -6.34 1.41
N HIS A 10 -10.39 -7.05 2.06
CA HIS A 10 -9.53 -8.04 1.41
C HIS A 10 -10.37 -9.13 0.74
N ASP A 11 -11.34 -9.70 1.47
CA ASP A 11 -12.23 -10.73 0.95
C ASP A 11 -13.08 -10.23 -0.23
N VAL A 12 -13.71 -9.07 -0.10
CA VAL A 12 -14.52 -8.47 -1.16
C VAL A 12 -13.68 -8.22 -2.42
N ILE A 13 -12.50 -7.61 -2.29
CA ILE A 13 -11.65 -7.28 -3.44
C ILE A 13 -11.25 -8.56 -4.20
N LEU A 14 -10.98 -9.67 -3.51
CA LEU A 14 -10.63 -10.94 -4.14
C LEU A 14 -11.80 -11.62 -4.87
N HIS A 15 -13.03 -11.34 -4.47
CA HIS A 15 -14.23 -11.89 -5.11
C HIS A 15 -14.78 -11.00 -6.24
N LEU A 16 -14.31 -9.76 -6.36
CA LEU A 16 -14.72 -8.87 -7.45
C LEU A 16 -14.09 -9.27 -8.78
N SER A 17 -14.81 -9.05 -9.88
CA SER A 17 -14.26 -9.30 -11.21
C SER A 17 -13.07 -8.38 -11.49
N ASN A 18 -11.94 -9.00 -11.85
CA ASN A 18 -10.74 -8.31 -12.32
C ASN A 18 -10.69 -8.32 -13.85
N ASP A 19 -11.68 -7.69 -14.48
CA ASP A 19 -11.88 -7.71 -15.93
C ASP A 19 -11.40 -6.42 -16.62
N THR A 20 -11.46 -6.40 -17.96
CA THR A 20 -11.10 -5.23 -18.77
C THR A 20 -11.93 -3.99 -18.43
N GLN A 21 -13.17 -4.16 -17.96
CA GLN A 21 -14.01 -3.05 -17.55
C GLN A 21 -13.49 -2.44 -16.23
N ALA A 22 -13.08 -3.27 -15.27
CA ALA A 22 -12.42 -2.84 -14.05
C ALA A 22 -11.13 -2.07 -14.35
N LYS A 23 -10.32 -2.56 -15.31
CA LYS A 23 -9.12 -1.84 -15.77
C LYS A 23 -9.50 -0.45 -16.29
N LYS A 24 -10.43 -0.38 -17.24
CA LYS A 24 -10.85 0.88 -17.85
C LYS A 24 -11.38 1.88 -16.82
N GLN A 25 -12.26 1.42 -15.92
CA GLN A 25 -12.78 2.24 -14.82
C GLN A 25 -11.67 2.81 -13.94
N MET A 26 -10.66 2.00 -13.62
CA MET A 26 -9.51 2.43 -12.84
C MET A 26 -8.70 3.49 -13.59
N ILE A 27 -8.38 3.28 -14.86
CA ILE A 27 -7.61 4.23 -15.67
C ILE A 27 -8.34 5.57 -15.81
N ASP A 28 -9.63 5.55 -16.14
CA ASP A 28 -10.44 6.76 -16.29
C ASP A 28 -10.50 7.54 -14.97
N PHE A 29 -10.69 6.84 -13.84
CA PHE A 29 -10.64 7.43 -12.52
C PHE A 29 -9.29 8.09 -12.22
N CYS A 30 -8.17 7.41 -12.50
CA CYS A 30 -6.83 7.93 -12.27
C CYS A 30 -6.53 9.15 -13.15
N ARG A 31 -6.94 9.14 -14.43
CA ARG A 31 -6.77 10.28 -15.35
C ARG A 31 -7.53 11.51 -14.87
N ILE A 32 -8.77 11.35 -14.40
CA ILE A 32 -9.55 12.45 -13.84
C ILE A 32 -8.90 12.98 -12.57
N TYR A 33 -8.44 12.10 -11.68
CA TYR A 33 -7.80 12.48 -10.42
C TYR A 33 -6.50 13.27 -10.63
N TYR A 34 -5.70 12.88 -11.63
CA TYR A 34 -4.39 13.46 -11.94
C TYR A 34 -4.40 14.35 -13.19
N LYS A 35 -5.55 14.90 -13.58
CA LYS A 35 -5.70 15.69 -14.82
C LYS A 35 -4.70 16.84 -14.97
N ASP A 36 -4.27 17.44 -13.86
CA ASP A 36 -3.34 18.58 -13.83
C ASP A 36 -1.89 18.16 -13.53
N ASN A 37 -1.58 16.86 -13.51
CA ASN A 37 -0.27 16.32 -13.20
C ASN A 37 0.29 15.49 -14.36
N SER A 38 1.01 16.14 -15.26
CA SER A 38 1.59 15.52 -16.47
C SER A 38 2.45 14.29 -16.15
N LYS A 39 3.27 14.36 -15.09
CA LYS A 39 4.14 13.24 -14.68
C LYS A 39 3.33 11.99 -14.29
N GLU A 40 2.23 12.16 -13.57
CA GLU A 40 1.37 11.02 -13.20
C GLU A 40 0.56 10.53 -14.40
N LEU A 41 0.14 11.41 -15.32
CA LEU A 41 -0.53 11.02 -16.56
C LEU A 41 0.36 10.15 -17.46
N GLU A 42 1.65 10.47 -17.58
CA GLU A 42 2.63 9.63 -18.29
C GLU A 42 2.74 8.24 -17.65
N LEU A 43 2.81 8.17 -16.32
CA LEU A 43 2.84 6.90 -15.59
C LEU A 43 1.54 6.10 -15.76
N ILE A 44 0.39 6.77 -15.86
CA ILE A 44 -0.90 6.11 -16.11
C ILE A 44 -0.92 5.51 -17.52
N ASN A 45 -0.42 6.23 -18.53
CA ASN A 45 -0.31 5.71 -19.89
C ASN A 45 0.64 4.51 -19.96
N GLU A 46 1.81 4.61 -19.33
CA GLU A 46 2.77 3.50 -19.25
C GLU A 46 2.13 2.27 -18.57
N PHE A 47 1.39 2.49 -17.48
CA PHE A 47 0.66 1.43 -16.81
C PHE A 47 -0.41 0.80 -17.71
N GLU A 48 -1.22 1.61 -18.40
CA GLU A 48 -2.28 1.09 -19.26
C GLU A 48 -1.73 0.17 -20.37
N GLU A 49 -0.60 0.54 -20.96
CA GLU A 49 0.05 -0.20 -22.04
C GLU A 49 0.83 -1.42 -21.57
N LYS A 50 1.60 -1.29 -20.48
CA LYS A 50 2.65 -2.28 -20.12
C LYS A 50 2.33 -3.13 -18.91
N TYR A 51 1.30 -2.78 -18.13
CA TYR A 51 1.01 -3.49 -16.89
C TYR A 51 0.64 -4.96 -17.11
N GLN A 52 1.27 -5.83 -16.32
CA GLN A 52 0.94 -7.23 -16.17
C GLN A 52 0.68 -7.55 -14.70
N SER A 53 -0.28 -8.42 -14.42
CA SER A 53 -0.72 -8.75 -13.04
C SER A 53 0.42 -9.28 -12.17
N ASN A 54 1.31 -10.11 -12.71
CA ASN A 54 2.50 -10.63 -12.03
C ASN A 54 3.53 -9.55 -11.61
N GLN A 55 3.40 -8.31 -12.11
CA GLN A 55 4.26 -7.18 -11.76
C GLN A 55 3.61 -6.23 -10.73
N ALA A 56 2.46 -6.59 -10.15
CA ALA A 56 1.71 -5.72 -9.24
C ALA A 56 2.57 -5.18 -8.07
N ILE A 57 3.38 -6.02 -7.44
CA ILE A 57 4.28 -5.60 -6.34
C ILE A 57 5.29 -4.55 -6.81
N GLN A 58 5.88 -4.73 -8.00
CA GLN A 58 6.88 -3.79 -8.56
C GLN A 58 6.24 -2.43 -8.86
N TRP A 59 5.06 -2.43 -9.47
CA TRP A 59 4.28 -1.23 -9.73
C TRP A 59 3.83 -0.49 -8.46
N TYR A 60 3.52 -1.24 -7.41
CA TYR A 60 3.18 -0.69 -6.10
C TYR A 60 4.39 -0.11 -5.37
N LEU A 61 5.56 -0.73 -5.50
CA LEU A 61 6.81 -0.24 -4.91
C LEU A 61 7.35 0.99 -5.62
N ARG A 62 7.06 1.16 -6.92
CA ARG A 62 7.37 2.37 -7.68
C ARG A 62 6.70 3.58 -7.03
N ASN A 63 7.36 4.74 -7.08
CA ASN A 63 6.75 5.99 -6.63
C ASN A 63 5.74 6.52 -7.66
N SER A 64 4.59 5.85 -7.78
CA SER A 64 3.56 6.10 -8.78
C SER A 64 2.21 6.51 -8.16
N PHE A 65 1.28 6.94 -9.02
CA PHE A 65 -0.12 7.21 -8.69
C PHE A 65 -0.79 6.09 -7.88
N LEU A 66 -0.52 4.82 -8.20
CA LEU A 66 -1.14 3.66 -7.55
C LEU A 66 -0.86 3.65 -6.05
N ARG A 67 0.41 3.74 -5.67
CA ARG A 67 0.81 3.72 -4.26
C ARG A 67 0.17 4.88 -3.50
N LYS A 68 0.16 6.07 -4.08
CA LYS A 68 -0.38 7.28 -3.45
C LYS A 68 -1.91 7.17 -3.26
N LEU A 69 -2.63 6.78 -4.32
CA LEU A 69 -4.08 6.64 -4.29
C LEU A 69 -4.53 5.54 -3.33
N ILE A 70 -3.92 4.36 -3.40
CA ILE A 70 -4.28 3.22 -2.54
C ILE A 70 -4.06 3.56 -1.08
N ASN A 71 -2.88 4.07 -0.70
CA ASN A 71 -2.60 4.41 0.69
C ASN A 71 -3.50 5.53 1.21
N LYS A 72 -3.80 6.53 0.35
CA LYS A 72 -4.77 7.57 0.70
C LYS A 72 -6.14 6.95 0.96
N ALA A 73 -6.67 6.16 0.02
CA ALA A 73 -7.99 5.55 0.12
C ALA A 73 -8.12 4.61 1.33
N LEU A 74 -7.08 3.82 1.64
CA LEU A 74 -7.03 2.97 2.84
C LEU A 74 -7.00 3.78 4.13
N ARG A 75 -6.24 4.89 4.17
CA ARG A 75 -6.13 5.76 5.37
C ARG A 75 -7.47 6.39 5.75
N ILE A 76 -8.25 6.82 4.76
CA ILE A 76 -9.56 7.45 4.96
C ILE A 76 -10.74 6.48 4.82
N LYS A 77 -10.48 5.19 4.53
CA LYS A 77 -11.49 4.15 4.28
C LYS A 77 -12.48 4.50 3.16
N ASP A 78 -12.00 5.11 2.08
CA ASP A 78 -12.84 5.46 0.93
C ASP A 78 -13.11 4.20 0.09
N THR A 79 -14.22 3.53 0.39
CA THR A 79 -14.65 2.31 -0.28
C THR A 79 -14.92 2.53 -1.76
N ASN A 80 -15.40 3.70 -2.16
CA ASN A 80 -15.67 4.02 -3.57
C ASN A 80 -14.36 4.12 -4.37
N GLN A 81 -13.33 4.75 -3.81
CA GLN A 81 -12.00 4.77 -4.44
C GLN A 81 -11.38 3.38 -4.48
N LEU A 82 -11.46 2.62 -3.39
CA LEU A 82 -10.93 1.25 -3.34
C LEU A 82 -11.62 0.34 -4.37
N TYR A 83 -12.94 0.47 -4.55
CA TYR A 83 -13.68 -0.25 -5.59
C TYR A 83 -13.23 0.12 -7.01
N LYS A 84 -12.96 1.40 -7.29
CA LYS A 84 -12.42 1.84 -8.59
C LYS A 84 -11.00 1.32 -8.82
N LEU A 85 -10.22 1.17 -7.75
CA LEU A 85 -8.86 0.63 -7.76
C LEU A 85 -8.81 -0.91 -7.68
N ARG A 86 -9.96 -1.60 -7.67
CA ARG A 86 -10.06 -3.05 -7.45
C ARG A 86 -9.24 -3.86 -8.44
N TYR A 87 -9.10 -3.37 -9.68
CA TYR A 87 -8.36 -4.04 -10.73
C TYR A 87 -6.92 -4.33 -10.29
N PHE A 88 -6.21 -3.26 -9.89
CA PHE A 88 -4.84 -3.39 -9.41
C PHE A 88 -4.74 -3.94 -7.98
N LEU A 89 -5.70 -3.62 -7.11
CA LEU A 89 -5.68 -4.10 -5.72
C LEU A 89 -5.82 -5.63 -5.64
N GLY A 90 -6.67 -6.23 -6.47
CA GLY A 90 -6.82 -7.68 -6.54
C GLY A 90 -5.51 -8.36 -6.93
N ASP A 91 -4.88 -7.88 -7.99
CA ASP A 91 -3.57 -8.40 -8.43
C ASP A 91 -2.47 -8.21 -7.38
N LEU A 92 -2.42 -7.04 -6.73
CA LEU A 92 -1.46 -6.78 -5.67
C LEU A 92 -1.62 -7.73 -4.48
N ILE A 93 -2.86 -7.92 -4.03
CA ILE A 93 -3.17 -8.84 -2.92
C ILE A 93 -2.81 -10.28 -3.31
N ASN A 94 -3.16 -10.72 -4.52
CA ASN A 94 -2.83 -12.05 -5.01
C ASN A 94 -1.32 -12.28 -5.06
N CYS A 95 -0.55 -11.34 -5.63
CA CYS A 95 0.91 -11.44 -5.65
C CYS A 95 1.50 -11.51 -4.24
N LEU A 96 1.02 -10.69 -3.30
CA LEU A 96 1.49 -10.72 -1.91
C LEU A 96 1.18 -12.06 -1.23
N ASN A 97 0.00 -12.63 -1.47
CA ASN A 97 -0.39 -13.94 -0.95
C ASN A 97 0.49 -15.05 -1.53
N THR A 98 0.77 -15.02 -2.83
CA THR A 98 1.68 -15.97 -3.48
C THR A 98 3.10 -15.88 -2.91
N GLU A 99 3.67 -14.68 -2.80
CA GLU A 99 5.00 -14.47 -2.20
C GLU A 99 5.05 -14.97 -0.75
N HIS A 100 4.00 -14.68 0.03
CA HIS A 100 3.90 -15.14 1.41
C HIS A 100 3.87 -16.68 1.50
N GLN A 101 3.09 -17.35 0.63
CA GLN A 101 3.05 -18.81 0.57
C GLN A 101 4.41 -19.41 0.20
N GLN A 102 5.12 -18.82 -0.76
CA GLN A 102 6.47 -19.26 -1.14
C GLN A 102 7.46 -19.15 0.02
N ILE A 103 7.40 -18.05 0.80
CA ILE A 103 8.24 -17.89 1.99
C ILE A 103 7.96 -18.99 3.01
N ILE A 104 6.69 -19.28 3.30
CA ILE A 104 6.28 -20.37 4.22
C ILE A 104 6.79 -21.73 3.73
N GLN A 105 6.58 -22.03 2.45
CA GLN A 105 6.97 -23.32 1.85
C GLN A 105 8.49 -23.51 1.78
N SER A 106 9.26 -22.42 1.64
CA SER A 106 10.72 -22.46 1.58
C SER A 106 11.40 -22.89 2.88
N GLY A 107 10.65 -23.08 3.97
CA GLY A 107 11.19 -23.50 5.27
C GLY A 107 12.10 -22.46 5.94
N LYS A 108 12.15 -21.24 5.41
CA LYS A 108 12.88 -20.12 6.02
C LYS A 108 12.31 -19.77 7.40
N GLU A 109 13.12 -19.06 8.19
CA GLU A 109 12.78 -18.62 9.54
C GLU A 109 11.39 -17.97 9.59
N LYS A 110 10.51 -18.48 10.47
CA LYS A 110 9.11 -18.04 10.58
C LYS A 110 8.99 -16.60 11.09
N THR A 111 10.07 -16.07 11.66
CA THR A 111 10.13 -14.74 12.24
C THR A 111 11.13 -13.92 11.45
N ILE A 112 10.66 -12.81 10.89
CA ILE A 112 11.52 -11.82 10.23
C ILE A 112 11.58 -10.56 11.08
N ASN A 113 12.80 -10.09 11.37
CA ASN A 113 13.00 -8.79 11.98
C ASN A 113 13.05 -7.72 10.89
N VAL A 114 12.13 -6.77 10.96
CA VAL A 114 12.03 -5.67 10.00
C VAL A 114 11.96 -4.33 10.74
N TYR A 115 12.46 -3.29 10.08
CA TYR A 115 12.56 -1.95 10.62
C TYR A 115 11.79 -0.99 9.71
N GLN A 116 10.90 -0.21 10.32
CA GLN A 116 10.25 0.91 9.65
C GLN A 116 10.57 2.19 10.42
N GLN A 117 10.99 3.22 9.70
CA GLN A 117 11.08 4.56 10.26
C GLN A 117 9.69 5.19 10.25
N MET A 118 9.28 5.71 11.39
CA MET A 118 8.05 6.48 11.55
C MET A 118 8.41 7.85 12.11
N ASN A 119 7.75 8.88 11.58
CA ASN A 119 7.83 10.22 12.14
C ASN A 119 6.65 10.39 13.10
N PHE A 120 6.94 10.71 14.36
CA PHE A 120 5.93 10.98 15.39
C PHE A 120 6.12 12.40 15.89
N SER A 121 5.01 13.11 16.13
CA SER A 121 5.03 14.25 17.04
C SER A 121 5.26 13.77 18.48
N GLN A 122 5.61 14.68 19.39
CA GLN A 122 5.75 14.32 20.81
C GLN A 122 4.44 13.79 21.39
N ASP A 123 3.31 14.36 21.00
CA ASP A 123 1.99 13.93 21.46
C ASP A 123 1.65 12.52 20.95
N GLU A 124 1.90 12.25 19.66
CA GLU A 124 1.67 10.92 19.09
C GLU A 124 2.58 9.87 19.72
N LEU A 125 3.83 10.24 20.05
CA LEU A 125 4.77 9.36 20.74
C LEU A 125 4.28 9.04 22.16
N ASN A 126 3.75 10.02 22.89
CA ASN A 126 3.21 9.82 24.22
C ASN A 126 1.96 8.94 24.20
N GLU A 127 1.02 9.19 23.27
CA GLU A 127 -0.14 8.33 23.05
C GLU A 127 0.29 6.89 22.69
N PHE A 128 1.36 6.73 21.90
CA PHE A 128 1.89 5.42 21.56
C PHE A 128 2.47 4.69 22.77
N LYS A 129 3.20 5.39 23.65
CA LYS A 129 3.72 4.82 24.91
C LYS A 129 2.61 4.35 25.83
N GLU A 130 1.51 5.12 25.93
CA GLU A 130 0.34 4.76 26.74
C GLU A 130 -0.40 3.51 26.23
N LYS A 131 -0.19 3.13 24.96
CA LYS A 131 -0.76 1.92 24.35
C LYS A 131 0.11 0.68 24.51
N ARG A 132 1.16 0.71 25.36
CA ARG A 132 1.99 -0.48 25.65
C ARG A 132 1.12 -1.66 26.09
N GLY A 133 1.41 -2.84 25.54
CA GLY A 133 0.64 -4.07 25.80
C GLY A 133 -0.68 -4.19 25.03
N LYS A 134 -1.03 -3.21 24.20
CA LYS A 134 -2.23 -3.26 23.33
C LYS A 134 -1.84 -3.63 21.89
N LEU A 135 -2.81 -4.14 21.13
CA LEU A 135 -2.66 -4.41 19.71
C LEU A 135 -2.79 -3.13 18.89
N ILE A 136 -1.93 -3.00 17.88
CA ILE A 136 -1.95 -1.89 16.92
C ILE A 136 -2.38 -2.45 15.56
N SER A 137 -3.30 -1.75 14.92
CA SER A 137 -3.72 -2.05 13.54
C SER A 137 -3.31 -0.91 12.63
N ILE A 138 -2.51 -1.24 11.62
CA ILE A 138 -2.00 -0.31 10.64
C ILE A 138 -3.05 -0.09 9.55
N LYS A 139 -3.24 1.19 9.16
CA LYS A 139 -4.16 1.57 8.09
C LYS A 139 -3.46 1.46 6.75
N GLY A 140 -3.55 0.28 6.14
CA GLY A 140 -3.05 0.01 4.79
C GLY A 140 -1.79 -0.85 4.77
N PHE A 141 -1.10 -0.86 3.63
CA PHE A 141 0.08 -1.71 3.44
C PHE A 141 1.28 -1.18 4.23
N PHE A 142 1.93 -2.08 4.96
CA PHE A 142 3.09 -1.76 5.79
C PHE A 142 4.39 -2.00 5.03
N PHE A 143 5.25 -0.99 4.98
CA PHE A 143 6.57 -1.08 4.34
C PHE A 143 7.66 -1.09 5.38
N ALA A 144 8.51 -2.12 5.35
CA ALA A 144 9.65 -2.21 6.25
C ALA A 144 10.88 -2.73 5.51
N LYS A 145 12.04 -2.45 6.09
CA LYS A 145 13.35 -2.89 5.58
C LYS A 145 13.92 -3.94 6.53
N SER A 146 14.60 -4.94 5.99
CA SER A 146 15.32 -5.93 6.84
C SER A 146 16.55 -5.32 7.52
N ILE A 147 17.05 -4.19 7.03
CA ILE A 147 18.23 -3.51 7.56
C ILE A 147 17.78 -2.34 8.43
N ARG A 148 18.34 -2.26 9.64
CA ARG A 148 18.12 -1.14 10.55
C ARG A 148 18.68 0.14 9.94
N PRO A 149 17.87 1.19 9.74
CA PRO A 149 18.38 2.47 9.25
C PRO A 149 19.34 3.07 10.27
N ILE A 150 20.48 3.57 9.80
CA ILE A 150 21.39 4.39 10.60
C ILE A 150 20.70 5.74 10.76
N LEU A 151 20.38 6.11 12.00
CA LEU A 151 19.84 7.44 12.30
C LEU A 151 20.95 8.47 12.10
N THR A 152 21.08 9.06 10.92
CA THR A 152 21.86 10.29 10.78
C THR A 152 21.08 11.41 11.45
N THR A 153 21.48 11.75 12.66
CA THR A 153 21.08 13.00 13.32
C THR A 153 21.68 14.16 12.53
N SER A 154 21.03 14.57 11.44
CA SER A 154 21.22 15.93 10.93
C SER A 154 20.48 16.84 11.90
N ILE A 155 21.18 17.24 12.96
CA ILE A 155 20.84 18.40 13.77
C ILE A 155 20.93 19.58 12.82
N THR A 156 19.81 19.99 12.24
CA THR A 156 19.70 21.33 11.67
C THR A 156 19.58 22.27 12.86
N GLU A 157 20.70 22.89 13.23
CA GLU A 157 20.71 24.10 14.04
C GLU A 157 19.89 25.19 13.32
N PRO A 158 19.05 25.95 14.03
CA PRO A 158 18.36 27.09 13.44
C PRO A 158 19.36 28.25 13.29
N ILE A 159 19.41 28.84 12.10
CA ILE A 159 19.88 30.22 11.89
C ILE A 159 18.63 31.09 11.70
#